data_AF-J6IRC2-F1
#
_entry.id   AF-J6IRC2-F1
#
_cell.length_a   1.000
_cell.length_b   1.000
_cell.length_c   1.000
_cell.angle_alpha   90.00
_cell.angle_beta   90.00
_cell.angle_gamma   90.00
#
_symmetry.space_group_name_H-M   'P 1'
#
loop_
_entity.id
_entity.type
_entity.pdbx_description
1 polymer ?
#
loop_
_entity_poly.entity_id
_entity_poly.type
_entity_poly.pdbx_seq_one_letter_code
_entity_poly.pdbx_strand_id
1 'polypeptide(L)'
;MKIISKFKDYYDYKVAEYGIDENLVYDRRNGTIVDRQRISPEESNLALYSTLYVGSEVVHLFITQNKIYTHFDLVDIEEKKRRYYFFDGYCLKFRDGKQYKYKSNLCLGYFSDTADFIRENNGFHIREETHLSWEELSKIPLLLITSDYRTKNQKVYINPSLQELGIYIDPDFVWQHIVQYLSDLKTQAEQSPELPNELKIDSKGFDKKRSFRPKMK
;
A
#
# COMPACT_ATOMS: atom_id res chain seq x y z
N MET A 1 0.66 12.76 -13.13
CA MET A 1 1.52 11.55 -12.95
C MET A 1 1.59 10.77 -14.25
N LYS A 2 2.79 10.34 -14.65
CA LYS A 2 3.02 9.44 -15.79
C LYS A 2 2.88 7.98 -15.35
N ILE A 3 2.08 7.18 -16.06
CA ILE A 3 1.93 5.75 -15.79
C ILE A 3 2.68 4.93 -16.85
N ILE A 4 3.52 3.99 -16.41
CA ILE A 4 4.16 2.99 -17.26
C ILE A 4 3.67 1.61 -16.82
N SER A 5 2.97 0.90 -17.70
CA SER A 5 2.30 -0.35 -17.35
C SER A 5 2.24 -1.31 -18.55
N LYS A 6 2.12 -2.62 -18.27
CA LYS A 6 1.86 -3.67 -19.27
C LYS A 6 0.37 -3.94 -19.50
N PHE A 7 -0.49 -3.46 -18.60
CA PHE A 7 -1.94 -3.57 -18.67
C PHE A 7 -2.60 -2.21 -18.39
N LYS A 8 -3.88 -2.10 -18.71
CA LYS A 8 -4.70 -0.93 -18.37
C LYS A 8 -5.55 -1.24 -17.16
N ASP A 9 -5.78 -0.24 -16.33
CA ASP A 9 -6.67 -0.33 -15.18
C ASP A 9 -7.73 0.76 -15.22
N TYR A 10 -8.81 0.59 -14.46
CA TYR A 10 -9.98 1.44 -14.59
C TYR A 10 -9.74 2.88 -14.12
N TYR A 11 -8.68 3.17 -13.36
CA TYR A 11 -8.34 4.50 -12.91
C TYR A 11 -7.30 5.21 -13.81
N ASP A 12 -6.75 4.53 -14.81
CA ASP A 12 -5.70 5.09 -15.68
C ASP A 12 -6.20 6.27 -16.53
N TYR A 13 -7.51 6.34 -16.80
CA TYR A 13 -8.08 7.44 -17.57
C TYR A 13 -7.96 8.79 -16.84
N LYS A 14 -7.77 8.78 -15.52
CA LYS A 14 -7.57 9.98 -14.71
C LYS A 14 -6.33 10.79 -15.11
N VAL A 15 -5.38 10.18 -15.84
CA VAL A 15 -4.30 10.92 -16.53
C VAL A 15 -4.84 12.04 -17.41
N ALA A 16 -5.94 11.80 -18.14
CA ALA A 16 -6.52 12.78 -19.06
C ALA A 16 -7.23 13.92 -18.33
N GLU A 17 -7.76 13.66 -17.12
CA GLU A 17 -8.46 14.66 -16.31
C GLU A 17 -7.50 15.55 -15.50
N TYR A 18 -6.51 14.94 -14.84
CA TYR A 18 -5.57 15.66 -13.97
C TYR A 18 -4.27 16.09 -14.69
N GLY A 19 -4.03 15.58 -15.89
CA GLY A 19 -2.82 15.85 -16.66
C GLY A 19 -1.65 14.92 -16.34
N ILE A 20 -0.67 14.95 -17.24
CA ILE A 20 0.58 14.17 -17.13
C ILE A 20 1.62 15.02 -16.41
N ASP A 21 2.30 14.39 -15.44
CA ASP A 21 3.50 14.93 -14.83
C ASP A 21 4.63 13.95 -15.13
N GLU A 22 5.59 14.36 -15.96
CA GLU A 22 6.73 13.56 -16.39
C GLU A 22 7.73 13.29 -15.25
N ASN A 23 7.71 14.13 -14.20
CA ASN A 23 8.61 14.03 -13.05
C ASN A 23 8.07 13.15 -11.92
N LEU A 24 6.80 12.71 -12.03
CA LEU A 24 6.14 11.82 -11.10
C LEU A 24 5.68 10.56 -11.84
N VAL A 25 6.50 9.51 -11.76
CA VAL A 25 6.34 8.29 -12.56
C VAL A 25 5.84 7.14 -11.69
N TYR A 26 4.70 6.57 -12.08
CA TYR A 26 4.21 5.30 -11.56
C TYR A 26 4.56 4.17 -12.51
N ASP A 27 5.67 3.49 -12.25
CA ASP A 27 6.10 2.31 -13.00
C ASP A 27 5.57 1.03 -12.35
N ARG A 28 4.66 0.36 -13.04
CA ARG A 28 4.09 -0.93 -12.65
C ARG A 28 4.23 -1.98 -13.74
N ARG A 29 5.29 -1.94 -14.54
CA ARG A 29 5.60 -3.01 -15.52
C ARG A 29 5.82 -4.38 -14.88
N ASN A 30 6.17 -4.40 -13.60
CA ASN A 30 6.29 -5.61 -12.78
C ASN A 30 5.00 -5.97 -12.03
N GLY A 31 3.88 -5.30 -12.34
CA GLY A 31 2.59 -5.55 -11.72
C GLY A 31 2.04 -6.95 -12.02
N THR A 32 1.24 -7.48 -11.09
CA THR A 32 0.73 -8.86 -11.17
C THR A 32 -0.73 -8.91 -11.61
N ILE A 33 -1.07 -9.78 -12.55
CA ILE A 33 -2.46 -10.17 -12.79
C ILE A 33 -2.78 -11.34 -11.86
N VAL A 34 -3.72 -11.14 -10.94
CA VAL A 34 -4.08 -12.12 -9.92
C VAL A 34 -5.35 -12.83 -10.35
N ASP A 35 -5.29 -14.16 -10.42
CA ASP A 35 -6.49 -14.97 -10.62
C ASP A 35 -7.32 -15.00 -9.33
N ARG A 36 -8.50 -14.38 -9.36
CA ARG A 36 -9.42 -14.30 -8.23
C ARG A 36 -9.78 -15.67 -7.66
N GLN A 37 -9.89 -16.71 -8.50
CA GLN A 37 -10.27 -18.05 -8.05
C GLN A 37 -9.25 -18.62 -7.06
N ARG A 38 -7.96 -18.24 -7.17
CA ARG A 38 -6.89 -18.69 -6.28
C ARG A 38 -6.94 -18.11 -4.87
N ILE A 39 -7.66 -17.00 -4.70
CA ILE A 39 -7.77 -16.28 -3.43
C ILE A 39 -9.21 -16.24 -2.89
N SER A 40 -10.13 -16.93 -3.56
CA SER A 40 -11.54 -17.01 -3.16
C SER A 40 -11.79 -18.16 -2.17
N PRO A 41 -12.77 -18.02 -1.26
CA PRO A 41 -13.17 -19.11 -0.37
C PRO A 41 -13.90 -20.23 -1.12
N GLU A 42 -13.79 -21.46 -0.59
CA GLU A 42 -14.55 -22.63 -1.07
C GLU A 42 -16.01 -22.61 -0.57
N GLU A 43 -16.26 -21.98 0.57
CA GLU A 43 -17.59 -21.84 1.17
C GLU A 43 -18.28 -20.56 0.67
N SER A 44 -19.52 -20.68 0.18
CA SER A 44 -20.27 -19.58 -0.44
C SER A 44 -20.76 -18.51 0.53
N ASN A 45 -20.87 -18.85 1.82
CA ASN A 45 -21.26 -17.94 2.91
C ASN A 45 -20.05 -17.31 3.63
N LEU A 46 -18.83 -17.57 3.14
CA LEU A 46 -17.59 -17.08 3.72
C LEU A 46 -17.00 -15.95 2.88
N ALA A 47 -16.40 -14.97 3.56
CA ALA A 47 -15.53 -13.97 2.97
C ALA A 47 -14.12 -14.08 3.59
N LEU A 48 -13.10 -14.00 2.75
CA LEU A 48 -11.71 -13.96 3.21
C LEU A 48 -11.25 -12.51 3.32
N TYR A 49 -10.71 -12.16 4.48
CA TYR A 49 -10.14 -10.84 4.70
C TYR A 49 -8.80 -10.69 3.98
N SER A 50 -8.58 -9.55 3.35
CA SER A 50 -7.32 -9.15 2.73
C SER A 50 -7.15 -7.64 2.84
N THR A 51 -5.95 -7.16 2.61
CA THR A 51 -5.62 -5.73 2.68
C THR A 51 -5.03 -5.27 1.36
N LEU A 52 -5.53 -4.17 0.81
CA LEU A 52 -4.93 -3.47 -0.31
C LEU A 52 -4.43 -2.12 0.16
N TYR A 53 -3.13 -1.88 0.02
CA TYR A 53 -2.62 -0.53 0.14
C TYR A 53 -2.84 0.24 -1.16
N VAL A 54 -3.27 1.48 -1.01
CA VAL A 54 -3.44 2.47 -2.08
C VAL A 54 -2.71 3.74 -1.66
N GLY A 55 -1.43 3.84 -2.04
CA GLY A 55 -0.54 4.81 -1.44
C GLY A 55 -0.39 4.54 0.07
N SER A 56 -0.53 5.57 0.89
CA SER A 56 -0.58 5.44 2.36
C SER A 56 -1.88 4.84 2.89
N GLU A 57 -2.96 4.83 2.11
CA GLU A 57 -4.26 4.35 2.58
C GLU A 57 -4.37 2.84 2.58
N VAL A 58 -5.15 2.33 3.53
CA VAL A 58 -5.45 0.91 3.68
C VAL A 58 -6.91 0.65 3.31
N VAL A 59 -7.12 -0.15 2.26
CA VAL A 59 -8.43 -0.64 1.87
C VAL A 59 -8.60 -2.08 2.31
N HIS A 60 -9.50 -2.30 3.26
CA HIS A 60 -9.90 -3.64 3.66
C HIS A 60 -10.78 -4.30 2.60
N LEU A 61 -10.44 -5.53 2.24
CA LEU A 61 -11.11 -6.35 1.24
C LEU A 61 -11.76 -7.58 1.88
N PHE A 62 -12.92 -7.96 1.37
CA PHE A 62 -13.65 -9.17 1.73
C PHE A 62 -13.94 -9.98 0.46
N ILE A 63 -13.08 -10.97 0.22
CA ILE A 63 -13.10 -11.78 -0.99
C ILE A 63 -14.12 -12.90 -0.81
N THR A 64 -15.15 -12.91 -1.66
CA THR A 64 -16.15 -14.00 -1.74
C THR A 64 -16.01 -14.73 -3.07
N GLN A 65 -16.73 -15.83 -3.26
CA GLN A 65 -16.74 -16.56 -4.54
C GLN A 65 -17.15 -15.70 -5.74
N ASN A 66 -18.08 -14.77 -5.51
CA ASN A 66 -18.76 -14.06 -6.59
C ASN A 66 -18.20 -12.64 -6.80
N LYS A 67 -17.79 -11.98 -5.72
CA LYS A 67 -17.39 -10.57 -5.71
C LYS A 67 -16.35 -10.31 -4.62
N ILE A 68 -15.47 -9.34 -4.84
CA ILE A 68 -14.67 -8.74 -3.78
C ILE A 68 -15.40 -7.50 -3.30
N TYR A 69 -15.73 -7.46 -2.01
CA TYR A 69 -16.24 -6.26 -1.36
C TYR A 69 -15.10 -5.50 -0.72
N THR A 70 -15.32 -4.21 -0.53
CA THR A 70 -14.46 -3.33 0.25
C THR A 70 -15.17 -2.93 1.54
N HIS A 71 -14.43 -2.34 2.48
CA HIS A 71 -15.06 -1.73 3.65
C HIS A 71 -16.04 -0.59 3.30
N PHE A 72 -15.92 0.06 2.13
CA PHE A 72 -16.89 1.04 1.65
C PHE A 72 -18.26 0.43 1.33
N ASP A 73 -18.32 -0.87 1.04
CA ASP A 73 -19.55 -1.59 0.75
C ASP A 73 -20.33 -2.01 2.02
N LEU A 74 -19.78 -1.78 3.22
CA LEU A 74 -20.42 -2.15 4.48
C LEU A 74 -21.58 -1.19 4.83
N VAL A 75 -22.61 -1.71 5.49
CA VAL A 75 -23.77 -0.92 5.95
C VAL A 75 -23.38 0.01 7.11
N ASP A 76 -22.69 -0.50 8.13
CA ASP A 76 -22.41 0.22 9.37
C ASP A 76 -20.91 0.50 9.56
N ILE A 77 -20.33 1.33 8.69
CA ILE A 77 -18.91 1.68 8.82
C ILE A 77 -18.65 2.52 10.08
N GLU A 78 -19.58 3.41 10.46
CA GLU A 78 -19.35 4.38 11.56
C GLU A 78 -19.47 3.77 12.96
N GLU A 79 -20.40 2.82 13.19
CA GLU A 79 -20.46 2.08 14.45
C GLU A 79 -19.26 1.12 14.61
N LYS A 80 -18.72 0.64 13.49
CA LYS A 80 -17.55 -0.25 13.44
C LYS A 80 -16.21 0.48 13.45
N LYS A 81 -16.16 1.78 13.12
CA LYS A 81 -14.95 2.63 13.28
C LYS A 81 -14.42 2.66 14.72
N ARG A 82 -15.30 2.50 15.73
CA ARG A 82 -14.90 2.42 17.16
C ARG A 82 -14.38 1.04 17.58
N ARG A 83 -14.54 0.04 16.71
CA ARG A 83 -14.32 -1.38 16.99
C ARG A 83 -13.87 -2.03 15.68
N TYR A 84 -12.63 -1.77 15.25
CA TYR A 84 -11.98 -2.51 14.14
C TYR A 84 -11.64 -3.95 14.57
N TYR A 85 -12.64 -4.62 15.08
CA TYR A 85 -12.60 -6.01 15.46
C TYR A 85 -13.09 -6.82 14.28
N PHE A 86 -12.16 -7.12 13.38
CA PHE A 86 -12.34 -8.23 12.47
C PHE A 86 -12.03 -9.56 13.20
N PHE A 87 -12.76 -9.87 14.28
CA PHE A 87 -12.71 -11.18 14.92
C PHE A 87 -13.26 -12.28 14.00
N ASP A 88 -12.56 -13.38 13.84
CA ASP A 88 -13.06 -14.53 13.08
C ASP A 88 -14.47 -14.95 13.54
N GLY A 89 -15.37 -15.23 12.59
CA GLY A 89 -16.73 -15.74 12.87
C GLY A 89 -17.87 -14.72 12.96
N TYR A 90 -17.61 -13.42 12.79
CA TYR A 90 -18.67 -12.40 12.72
C TYR A 90 -19.29 -12.30 11.33
N CYS A 91 -20.59 -11.93 11.28
CA CYS A 91 -21.29 -11.68 10.02
C CYS A 91 -21.13 -10.22 9.58
N LEU A 92 -20.60 -10.02 8.38
CA LEU A 92 -20.58 -8.74 7.67
C LEU A 92 -21.88 -8.58 6.90
N LYS A 93 -22.43 -7.37 6.92
CA LYS A 93 -23.61 -7.00 6.14
C LYS A 93 -23.22 -5.90 5.17
N PHE A 94 -23.52 -6.13 3.89
CA PHE A 94 -23.16 -5.24 2.80
C PHE A 94 -24.38 -4.45 2.31
N ARG A 95 -24.12 -3.32 1.66
CA ARG A 95 -25.15 -2.39 1.15
C ARG A 95 -26.05 -3.01 0.08
N ASP A 96 -25.59 -4.07 -0.58
CA ASP A 96 -26.40 -4.87 -1.52
C ASP A 96 -27.32 -5.90 -0.82
N GLY A 97 -27.37 -5.89 0.52
CA GLY A 97 -28.18 -6.78 1.34
C GLY A 97 -27.53 -8.13 1.64
N LYS A 98 -26.40 -8.48 1.04
CA LYS A 98 -25.74 -9.77 1.27
C LYS A 98 -25.01 -9.81 2.60
N GLN A 99 -24.86 -11.03 3.11
CA GLN A 99 -24.23 -11.30 4.38
C GLN A 99 -23.27 -12.47 4.29
N TYR A 100 -22.11 -12.31 4.91
CA TYR A 100 -21.06 -13.31 4.92
C TYR A 100 -20.45 -13.40 6.31
N LYS A 101 -20.16 -14.62 6.77
CA LYS A 101 -19.16 -14.81 7.82
C LYS A 101 -17.81 -14.45 7.23
N TYR A 102 -16.86 -13.95 8.01
CA TYR A 102 -15.50 -13.80 7.51
C TYR A 102 -14.47 -14.47 8.40
N LYS A 103 -13.36 -14.81 7.74
CA LYS A 103 -12.12 -15.34 8.32
C LYS A 103 -10.97 -14.40 7.99
N SER A 104 -10.09 -14.19 8.96
CA SER A 104 -8.82 -13.48 8.78
C SER A 104 -7.70 -14.24 9.46
N ASN A 105 -6.61 -14.44 8.72
CA ASN A 105 -5.32 -14.84 9.27
C ASN A 105 -4.32 -13.68 9.29
N LEU A 106 -4.75 -12.49 8.85
CA LEU A 106 -3.97 -11.26 9.01
C LEU A 106 -4.22 -10.74 10.43
N CYS A 107 -3.20 -10.85 11.28
CA CYS A 107 -3.22 -10.24 12.61
C CYS A 107 -2.93 -8.74 12.42
N LEU A 108 -3.90 -7.88 12.74
CA LEU A 108 -3.65 -6.45 12.85
C LEU A 108 -2.93 -6.22 14.19
N GLY A 109 -1.80 -5.49 14.16
CA GLY A 109 -1.24 -4.84 15.35
C GLY A 109 -2.27 -3.92 16.03
N TYR A 110 -1.95 -3.47 17.24
CA TYR A 110 -2.88 -2.68 18.06
C TYR A 110 -3.43 -1.44 17.32
N PHE A 111 -4.70 -1.12 17.60
CA PHE A 111 -5.51 -0.12 16.89
C PHE A 111 -5.06 1.36 17.04
N SER A 112 -3.99 1.64 17.79
CA SER A 112 -3.38 2.98 17.87
C SER A 112 -2.60 3.35 16.60
N ASP A 113 -2.34 2.36 15.76
CA ASP A 113 -1.35 2.45 14.72
C ASP A 113 -2.01 2.97 13.44
N THR A 114 -1.54 4.11 12.93
CA THR A 114 -2.02 4.68 11.66
C THR A 114 -1.73 3.72 10.50
N ALA A 115 -2.42 3.90 9.37
CA ALA A 115 -2.12 3.14 8.15
C ALA A 115 -0.62 3.22 7.78
N ASP A 116 -0.02 4.40 7.99
CA ASP A 116 1.41 4.62 7.86
C ASP A 116 2.21 3.77 8.87
N PHE A 117 1.84 3.71 10.15
CA PHE A 117 2.52 2.86 11.12
C PHE A 117 2.50 1.37 10.71
N ILE A 118 1.35 0.86 10.27
CA ILE A 118 1.21 -0.53 9.82
C ILE A 118 2.11 -0.78 8.61
N ARG A 119 2.19 0.20 7.70
CA ARG A 119 2.99 0.14 6.49
C ARG A 119 4.50 0.26 6.77
N GLU A 120 4.91 1.10 7.71
CA GLU A 120 6.32 1.30 8.08
C GLU A 120 6.87 0.11 8.86
N ASN A 121 6.07 -0.47 9.77
CA ASN A 121 6.55 -1.46 10.74
C ASN A 121 6.28 -2.92 10.34
N ASN A 122 5.88 -3.19 9.10
CA ASN A 122 5.43 -4.51 8.67
C ASN A 122 4.35 -5.07 9.63
N GLY A 123 3.30 -4.28 9.87
CA GLY A 123 2.28 -4.60 10.88
C GLY A 123 1.50 -5.89 10.61
N PHE A 124 1.62 -6.46 9.40
CA PHE A 124 1.08 -7.78 9.05
C PHE A 124 2.06 -8.93 9.24
N HIS A 125 3.29 -8.65 9.69
CA HIS A 125 4.39 -9.58 9.86
C HIS A 125 4.62 -10.45 8.61
N ILE A 126 4.61 -9.81 7.44
CA ILE A 126 4.87 -10.46 6.16
C ILE A 126 6.22 -11.15 6.24
N ARG A 127 6.18 -12.47 6.14
CA ARG A 127 7.38 -13.30 5.98
C ARG A 127 7.83 -13.12 4.53
N GLU A 128 9.13 -12.91 4.34
CA GLU A 128 9.75 -12.67 3.03
C GLU A 128 9.66 -13.92 2.14
N GLU A 129 8.47 -14.20 1.59
CA GLU A 129 8.26 -15.17 0.52
C GLU A 129 8.55 -14.55 -0.86
N THR A 130 8.75 -13.24 -0.90
CA THR A 130 9.21 -12.49 -2.07
C THR A 130 10.73 -12.27 -2.01
N HIS A 131 11.36 -12.04 -3.15
CA HIS A 131 12.77 -11.62 -3.22
C HIS A 131 13.02 -10.19 -2.72
N LEU A 132 11.96 -9.47 -2.35
CA LEU A 132 12.01 -8.10 -1.86
C LEU A 132 11.88 -8.07 -0.34
N SER A 133 12.66 -7.20 0.30
CA SER A 133 12.53 -6.84 1.72
C SER A 133 11.26 -6.04 1.98
N TRP A 134 10.83 -5.96 3.25
CA TRP A 134 9.71 -5.09 3.60
C TRP A 134 9.98 -3.61 3.28
N GLU A 135 11.23 -3.14 3.39
CA GLU A 135 11.60 -1.76 3.05
C GLU A 135 11.35 -1.45 1.56
N GLU A 136 11.51 -2.44 0.68
CA GLU A 136 11.21 -2.31 -0.74
C GLU A 136 9.70 -2.42 -1.00
N LEU A 137 9.03 -3.39 -0.37
CA LEU A 137 7.58 -3.57 -0.50
C LEU A 137 6.80 -2.36 0.03
N SER A 138 7.25 -1.77 1.14
CA SER A 138 6.62 -0.63 1.78
C SER A 138 6.68 0.62 0.91
N LYS A 139 7.49 0.67 -0.16
CA LYS A 139 7.56 1.76 -1.16
C LYS A 139 6.67 1.54 -2.39
N ILE A 140 5.99 0.40 -2.51
CA ILE A 140 5.15 0.06 -3.67
C ILE A 140 3.75 0.71 -3.57
N PRO A 141 3.33 1.60 -4.49
CA PRO A 141 2.09 2.36 -4.33
C PRO A 141 0.82 1.50 -4.22
N LEU A 142 0.73 0.41 -4.99
CA LEU A 142 -0.35 -0.56 -4.88
C LEU A 142 0.19 -1.90 -4.42
N LEU A 143 -0.20 -2.34 -3.23
CA LEU A 143 0.28 -3.58 -2.64
C LEU A 143 -0.89 -4.36 -2.05
N LEU A 144 -1.17 -5.54 -2.60
CA LEU A 144 -2.22 -6.43 -2.08
C LEU A 144 -1.59 -7.52 -1.21
N ILE A 145 -2.08 -7.62 0.00
CA ILE A 145 -1.74 -8.66 0.96
C ILE A 145 -2.96 -9.53 1.16
N THR A 146 -2.79 -10.82 0.87
CA THR A 146 -3.81 -11.84 1.10
C THR A 146 -3.27 -12.87 2.08
N SER A 147 -4.15 -13.57 2.78
CA SER A 147 -3.77 -14.75 3.55
C SER A 147 -4.66 -15.92 3.19
N ASP A 148 -4.04 -17.06 2.89
CA ASP A 148 -4.78 -18.30 2.73
C ASP A 148 -5.14 -18.81 4.13
N TYR A 149 -6.44 -18.83 4.42
CA TYR A 149 -6.91 -19.22 5.74
C TYR A 149 -6.55 -20.68 6.09
N ARG A 150 -6.37 -21.53 5.06
CA ARG A 150 -6.11 -22.98 5.18
C ARG A 150 -4.66 -23.28 5.53
N THR A 151 -3.73 -22.54 4.92
CA THR A 151 -2.28 -22.76 5.11
C THR A 151 -1.65 -21.75 6.06
N LYS A 152 -2.35 -20.65 6.38
CA LYS A 152 -1.81 -19.47 7.07
C LYS A 152 -0.71 -18.75 6.30
N ASN A 153 -0.46 -19.12 5.04
CA ASN A 153 0.53 -18.44 4.21
C ASN A 153 -0.01 -17.09 3.77
N GLN A 154 0.84 -16.08 3.82
CA GLN A 154 0.54 -14.74 3.33
C GLN A 154 1.09 -14.62 1.91
N LYS A 155 0.33 -14.03 1.00
CA LYS A 155 0.79 -13.73 -0.35
C LYS A 155 0.72 -12.24 -0.60
N VAL A 156 1.79 -11.73 -1.18
CA VAL A 156 1.95 -10.33 -1.55
C VAL A 156 1.91 -10.20 -3.06
N TYR A 157 1.08 -9.30 -3.57
CA TYR A 157 0.99 -8.97 -4.99
C TYR A 157 1.34 -7.50 -5.19
N ILE A 158 2.36 -7.28 -6.02
CA ILE A 158 2.91 -5.97 -6.34
C ILE A 158 2.11 -5.38 -7.50
N ASN A 159 1.65 -4.14 -7.33
CA ASN A 159 0.86 -3.38 -8.30
C ASN A 159 -0.16 -4.24 -9.07
N PRO A 160 -1.07 -4.93 -8.36
CA PRO A 160 -2.01 -5.83 -9.02
C PRO A 160 -2.94 -5.05 -9.94
N SER A 161 -3.40 -5.68 -11.03
CA SER A 161 -4.51 -5.13 -11.81
C SER A 161 -5.81 -5.24 -10.99
N LEU A 162 -6.37 -4.10 -10.62
CA LEU A 162 -7.60 -4.04 -9.82
C LEU A 162 -8.80 -4.45 -10.67
N GLN A 163 -8.87 -3.97 -11.91
CA GLN A 163 -9.90 -4.34 -12.87
C GLN A 163 -9.95 -5.86 -13.12
N GLU A 164 -8.82 -6.50 -13.45
CA GLU A 164 -8.78 -7.95 -13.72
C GLU A 164 -9.16 -8.77 -12.48
N LEU A 165 -8.81 -8.28 -11.29
CA LEU A 165 -9.18 -8.90 -10.02
C LEU A 165 -10.67 -8.69 -9.66
N GLY A 166 -11.34 -7.74 -10.33
CA GLY A 166 -12.72 -7.35 -10.06
C GLY A 166 -12.89 -6.50 -8.80
N ILE A 167 -11.87 -5.71 -8.44
CA ILE A 167 -11.92 -4.73 -7.35
C ILE A 167 -12.27 -3.38 -7.94
N TYR A 168 -13.40 -2.80 -7.51
CA TYR A 168 -13.85 -1.49 -7.96
C TYR A 168 -13.94 -0.55 -6.77
N ILE A 169 -13.06 0.45 -6.76
CA ILE A 169 -13.03 1.55 -5.80
C ILE A 169 -13.25 2.82 -6.62
N ASP A 170 -13.61 3.92 -5.96
CA ASP A 170 -13.66 5.23 -6.61
C ASP A 170 -12.32 5.51 -7.36
N PRO A 171 -12.36 5.80 -8.68
CA PRO A 171 -11.14 6.02 -9.46
C PRO A 171 -10.34 7.26 -9.02
N ASP A 172 -11.00 8.32 -8.55
CA ASP A 172 -10.34 9.50 -8.00
C ASP A 172 -9.62 9.14 -6.70
N PHE A 173 -10.25 8.35 -5.83
CA PHE A 173 -9.60 7.83 -4.63
C PHE A 173 -8.31 7.09 -4.98
N VAL A 174 -8.36 6.12 -5.90
CA VAL A 174 -7.16 5.34 -6.26
C VAL A 174 -6.07 6.22 -6.85
N TRP A 175 -6.44 7.08 -7.81
CA TRP A 175 -5.51 7.97 -8.48
C TRP A 175 -4.84 8.95 -7.51
N GLN A 176 -5.63 9.70 -6.72
CA GLN A 176 -5.12 10.75 -5.85
C GLN A 176 -4.19 10.21 -4.78
N HIS A 177 -4.50 9.05 -4.18
CA HIS A 177 -3.65 8.47 -3.14
C HIS A 177 -2.35 7.88 -3.69
N ILE A 178 -2.34 7.33 -4.91
CA ILE A 178 -1.09 6.92 -5.57
C ILE A 178 -0.22 8.14 -5.88
N VAL A 179 -0.82 9.22 -6.41
CA VAL A 179 -0.12 10.47 -6.72
C VAL A 179 0.50 11.09 -5.48
N GLN A 180 -0.29 11.25 -4.42
CA GLN A 180 0.16 11.80 -3.14
C GLN A 180 1.33 11.00 -2.58
N TYR A 181 1.16 9.68 -2.52
CA TYR A 181 2.18 8.79 -1.97
C TYR A 181 3.51 8.83 -2.74
N LEU A 182 3.46 8.82 -4.07
CA LEU A 182 4.67 8.94 -4.89
C LEU A 182 5.35 10.30 -4.73
N SER A 183 4.55 11.36 -4.55
CA SER A 183 5.07 12.70 -4.28
C SER A 183 5.81 12.72 -2.95
N ASP A 184 5.23 12.14 -1.91
CA ASP A 184 5.82 12.09 -0.57
C ASP A 184 7.13 11.28 -0.57
N LEU A 185 7.16 10.12 -1.23
CA LEU A 185 8.39 9.33 -1.40
C LEU A 185 9.50 10.13 -2.08
N LYS A 186 9.15 10.91 -3.12
CA LYS A 186 10.12 11.75 -3.82
C LYS A 186 10.65 12.86 -2.92
N THR A 187 9.77 13.54 -2.19
CA THR A 187 10.16 14.59 -1.24
C THR A 187 11.06 14.04 -0.13
N GLN A 188 10.79 12.84 0.40
CA GLN A 188 11.65 12.20 1.40
C GLN A 188 13.04 11.84 0.84
N ALA A 189 13.11 11.36 -0.40
CA ALA A 189 14.37 11.05 -1.07
C ALA A 189 15.22 12.31 -1.34
N GLU A 190 14.58 13.44 -1.68
CA GLU A 190 15.26 14.72 -1.88
C GLU A 190 15.79 15.34 -0.56
N GLN A 191 15.23 14.97 0.59
CA GLN A 191 15.63 15.48 1.90
C GLN A 191 16.83 14.76 2.56
N SER A 192 17.42 13.73 1.94
CA SER A 192 18.49 12.92 2.57
C SER A 192 19.85 12.96 1.84
N PRO A 193 21.00 13.15 2.53
CA PRO A 193 21.24 13.82 3.82
C PRO A 193 21.89 15.21 3.65
N GLU A 194 21.76 16.07 4.67
CA GLU A 194 22.69 17.18 4.85
C GLU A 194 24.12 16.63 4.96
N LEU A 195 24.97 17.02 4.01
CA LEU A 195 26.41 16.80 4.10
C LEU A 195 26.90 17.23 5.50
N PRO A 196 27.67 16.38 6.22
CA PRO A 196 28.40 16.79 7.41
C PRO A 196 29.09 18.13 7.17
N ASN A 197 29.12 19.02 8.17
CA ASN A 197 29.72 20.34 8.01
C ASN A 197 31.14 20.28 7.41
N GLU A 198 31.92 19.24 7.71
CA GLU A 198 33.24 18.98 7.13
C GLU A 198 33.21 18.74 5.61
N LEU A 199 32.21 18.00 5.11
CA LEU A 199 31.99 17.77 3.68
C LEU A 199 31.32 18.97 2.99
N LYS A 200 30.52 19.78 3.72
CA LYS A 200 30.03 21.09 3.23
C LYS A 200 31.19 22.05 2.99
N ILE A 201 32.20 22.08 3.87
CA ILE A 201 33.41 22.92 3.75
C ILE A 201 34.28 22.47 2.56
N ASP A 202 34.51 21.17 2.40
CA ASP A 202 35.29 20.62 1.28
C ASP A 202 34.57 20.79 -0.07
N SER A 203 33.24 20.61 -0.13
CA SER A 203 32.46 20.80 -1.38
C SER A 203 32.40 22.25 -1.87
N LYS A 204 32.62 23.23 -0.98
CA LYS A 204 32.65 24.66 -1.32
C LYS A 204 34.06 25.19 -1.60
N GLY A 205 35.07 24.32 -1.65
CA GLY A 205 36.45 24.71 -1.92
C GLY A 205 37.07 25.57 -0.83
N PHE A 206 36.54 25.52 0.40
CA PHE A 206 37.17 26.18 1.53
C PHE A 206 38.42 25.39 1.91
N ASP A 207 39.58 25.97 1.62
CA ASP A 207 40.88 25.44 2.02
C ASP A 207 40.91 25.28 3.55
N LYS A 208 41.26 24.08 4.05
CA LYS A 208 41.47 23.78 5.48
C LYS A 208 42.76 24.46 5.94
N LYS A 209 42.78 25.80 5.88
CA LYS A 209 43.93 26.60 6.26
C LYS A 209 44.13 26.46 7.76
N ARG A 210 45.10 25.62 8.13
CA ARG A 210 45.90 25.81 9.34
C ARG A 210 46.28 27.29 9.38
N SER A 211 45.93 27.97 10.45
CA SER A 211 46.29 29.38 10.65
C SER A 211 47.77 29.58 10.33
N PHE A 212 48.08 30.45 9.38
CA PHE A 212 49.46 30.86 9.07
C PHE A 212 50.13 31.65 10.20
N ARG A 213 49.47 31.78 11.36
CA ARG A 213 50.03 32.46 12.52
C ARG A 213 51.10 31.56 13.16
N PRO A 214 52.39 31.97 13.15
CA PRO A 214 53.41 31.24 13.88
C PRO A 214 53.03 31.24 15.36
N LYS A 215 53.12 30.08 16.01
CA LYS A 215 53.04 30.02 17.47
C LYS A 215 54.26 30.76 18.00
N MET A 216 54.05 31.92 18.59
CA MET A 216 55.09 32.62 19.35
C MET A 216 55.49 31.70 20.51
N LYS A 217 56.81 31.47 20.65
CA LYS A 217 57.41 30.74 21.76
C LYS A 217 57.33 31.55 23.05
#